data_AF-A0A6J1PNA8-F1
#
_entry.id   AF-A0A6J1PNA8-F1
#
_cell.length_a   1.000
_cell.length_b   1.000
_cell.length_c   1.000
_cell.angle_alpha   90.00
_cell.angle_beta   90.00
_cell.angle_gamma   90.00
#
_symmetry.space_group_name_H-M   'P 1'
#
loop_
_entity.id
_entity.type
_entity.pdbx_description
1 polymer ?
#
loop_
_entity_poly.entity_id
_entity_poly.type
_entity_poly.pdbx_seq_one_letter_code
_entity_poly.pdbx_strand_id
1 'polypeptide(L)'
;MGDKDRGDDVASVTPVTPEDAARAELYKEEANEYFKNQVYDKAIELYTKAIELNPTVAVYFGNRSISYLRTECFGYALTDASAAIKLDRNYVKGYYRRAAAYMSLGKFKQALMDYKTVVKARPNDKDAKDRYTECQKMVKMLAFNKAISVDDKKNVADTINLEDMTIEDEYTGPKLVDGKVTLEFMKDLLEWYRNQNKLHRKYAYKILLDIKLWFMAQPSLVDITIPEDKKFTICGDIHGQYYDLLNIFKLNGLPSETNSYLFNGDFVDRGSFSVECIFTLFGFKLLYPNHFFMSRGNHESAMMNQMYGFDGEVKAKYSVQMAELFTEVYNWLPLAHCLNRKVLVMHGGLFSRDDVTLREIREIDRNRQPPDEGLMCELLWSDPQPQMGRAPSKRGVGVQFGPDVTQNFLRINSLDYIVRSHEVKNEGYEVGHDGKCITVFSAPNYCDTMGNRGAFITLSGSDMKPYFTSYDAMPHPNVRPMVYANAFLKFMC
;
A
#
# COMPACT_ATOMS: atom_id res chain seq x y z
N MET A 1 -36.14 24.95 36.59
CA MET A 1 -37.25 24.33 35.85
C MET A 1 -37.15 24.87 34.44
N GLY A 2 -36.52 24.22 33.47
CA GLY A 2 -36.47 22.80 33.18
C GLY A 2 -37.23 22.61 31.88
N ASP A 3 -36.53 22.69 30.75
CA ASP A 3 -37.06 22.20 29.49
C ASP A 3 -36.01 21.28 28.86
N LYS A 4 -36.43 20.03 28.71
CA LYS A 4 -35.62 18.83 28.49
C LYS A 4 -35.54 18.50 27.00
N ASP A 5 -34.43 17.86 26.64
CA ASP A 5 -34.31 16.80 25.63
C ASP A 5 -35.14 16.93 24.34
N ARG A 6 -34.48 17.40 23.27
CA ARG A 6 -34.78 16.89 21.93
C ARG A 6 -34.03 15.58 21.78
N GLY A 7 -34.74 14.48 22.01
CA GLY A 7 -34.25 13.14 21.79
C GLY A 7 -33.89 12.90 20.33
N ASP A 8 -32.79 12.18 20.14
CA ASP A 8 -32.39 11.58 18.88
C ASP A 8 -33.50 10.65 18.36
N ASP A 9 -33.99 10.93 17.15
CA ASP A 9 -34.89 10.05 16.41
C ASP A 9 -34.14 8.75 16.06
N VAL A 10 -34.36 7.71 16.86
CA VAL A 10 -33.99 6.34 16.53
C VAL A 10 -34.92 5.88 15.42
N ALA A 11 -34.41 5.81 14.18
CA ALA A 11 -35.11 5.22 13.05
C ALA A 11 -35.72 3.86 13.44
N SER A 12 -37.04 3.78 13.41
CA SER A 12 -37.80 2.56 13.70
C SER A 12 -37.45 1.49 12.65
N VAL A 13 -36.72 0.46 13.06
CA VAL A 13 -36.42 -0.70 12.20
C VAL A 13 -37.74 -1.38 11.87
N THR A 14 -38.08 -1.43 10.59
CA THR A 14 -39.27 -2.12 10.08
C THR A 14 -39.22 -3.59 10.51
N PRO A 15 -40.31 -4.19 11.02
CA PRO A 15 -40.32 -5.59 11.40
C PRO A 15 -40.01 -6.48 10.18
N VAL A 16 -38.97 -7.32 10.29
CA VAL A 16 -38.58 -8.27 9.23
C VAL A 16 -39.68 -9.32 9.07
N THR A 17 -40.17 -9.53 7.85
CA THR A 17 -41.20 -10.55 7.60
C THR A 17 -40.62 -11.96 7.69
N PRO A 18 -41.42 -12.99 8.04
CA PRO A 18 -40.95 -14.38 8.03
C PRO A 18 -40.43 -14.83 6.66
N GLU A 19 -40.99 -14.30 5.57
CA GLU A 19 -40.57 -14.57 4.20
C GLU A 19 -39.18 -13.98 3.92
N ASP A 20 -38.96 -12.71 4.29
CA ASP A 20 -37.66 -12.05 4.13
C ASP A 20 -36.59 -12.72 5.00
N ALA A 21 -36.94 -13.15 6.22
CA ALA A 21 -36.05 -13.90 7.08
C ALA A 21 -35.65 -15.25 6.47
N ALA A 22 -36.61 -16.01 5.90
CA ALA A 22 -36.33 -17.27 5.23
C ALA A 22 -35.44 -17.07 3.98
N ARG A 23 -35.70 -16.02 3.20
CA ARG A 23 -34.91 -15.67 2.02
C ARG A 23 -33.50 -15.20 2.37
N ALA A 24 -33.34 -14.43 3.45
CA ALA A 24 -32.04 -14.03 3.96
C ALA A 24 -31.18 -15.25 4.35
N GLU A 25 -31.79 -16.26 4.99
CA GLU A 25 -31.11 -17.51 5.32
C GLU A 25 -30.63 -18.28 4.07
N LEU A 26 -31.42 -18.31 2.99
CA LEU A 26 -31.02 -18.90 1.72
C LEU A 26 -29.79 -18.20 1.13
N TYR A 27 -29.80 -16.86 1.08
CA TYR A 27 -28.63 -16.11 0.62
C TYR A 27 -27.39 -16.35 1.49
N LYS A 28 -27.57 -16.45 2.81
CA LYS A 28 -26.47 -16.78 3.72
C LYS A 28 -25.90 -18.18 3.46
N GLU A 29 -26.73 -19.19 3.20
CA GLU A 29 -26.21 -20.54 2.87
C GLU A 29 -25.50 -20.59 1.52
N GLU A 30 -26.04 -19.91 0.51
CA GLU A 30 -25.36 -19.78 -0.79
C GLU A 30 -24.02 -19.04 -0.64
N ALA A 31 -23.99 -17.98 0.16
CA ALA A 31 -22.77 -17.25 0.49
C ALA A 31 -21.74 -18.14 1.22
N ASN A 32 -22.19 -19.01 2.13
CA ASN A 32 -21.32 -19.98 2.82
C ASN A 32 -20.65 -20.93 1.81
N GLU A 33 -21.38 -21.40 0.79
CA GLU A 33 -20.83 -22.28 -0.25
C GLU A 33 -19.79 -21.56 -1.11
N TYR A 34 -20.07 -20.34 -1.56
CA TYR A 34 -19.07 -19.54 -2.26
C TYR A 34 -17.83 -19.25 -1.41
N PHE A 35 -18.02 -18.97 -0.11
CA PHE A 35 -16.91 -18.77 0.83
C PHE A 35 -16.05 -20.04 0.97
N LYS A 36 -16.66 -21.23 1.10
CA LYS A 36 -15.94 -22.51 1.16
C LYS A 36 -15.12 -22.76 -0.11
N ASN A 37 -15.67 -22.37 -1.25
CA ASN A 37 -15.00 -22.43 -2.55
C ASN A 37 -14.03 -21.26 -2.79
N GLN A 38 -13.76 -20.44 -1.76
CA GLN A 38 -12.84 -19.30 -1.80
C GLN A 38 -13.22 -18.20 -2.82
N VAL A 39 -14.49 -18.16 -3.24
CA VAL A 39 -15.04 -17.11 -4.11
C VAL A 39 -15.62 -16.01 -3.23
N TYR A 40 -14.73 -15.24 -2.60
CA TYR A 40 -15.10 -14.32 -1.53
C TYR A 40 -15.96 -13.15 -2.00
N ASP A 41 -15.75 -12.62 -3.21
CA ASP A 41 -16.55 -11.48 -3.73
C ASP A 41 -18.03 -11.83 -3.88
N LYS A 42 -18.32 -13.02 -4.42
CA LYS A 42 -19.70 -13.52 -4.51
C LYS A 42 -20.29 -13.79 -3.13
N ALA A 43 -19.49 -14.30 -2.19
CA ALA A 43 -19.94 -14.48 -0.82
C ALA A 43 -20.32 -13.14 -0.17
N ILE A 44 -19.51 -12.08 -0.38
CA ILE A 44 -19.78 -10.73 0.10
C ILE A 44 -21.09 -10.19 -0.49
N GLU A 45 -21.31 -10.34 -1.80
CA GLU A 45 -22.54 -9.91 -2.47
C GLU A 45 -23.77 -10.59 -1.84
N LEU A 46 -23.73 -11.90 -1.66
CA LEU A 46 -24.85 -12.68 -1.12
C LEU A 46 -25.09 -12.40 0.37
N TYR A 47 -24.03 -12.27 1.19
CA TYR A 47 -24.21 -11.81 2.58
C TYR A 47 -24.80 -10.40 2.64
N THR A 48 -24.49 -9.54 1.67
CA THR A 48 -25.08 -8.20 1.59
C THR A 48 -26.58 -8.28 1.32
N LYS A 49 -27.01 -9.11 0.36
CA LYS A 49 -28.44 -9.39 0.13
C LYS A 49 -29.14 -9.96 1.36
N ALA A 50 -28.48 -10.85 2.11
CA ALA A 50 -29.01 -11.38 3.37
C ALA A 50 -29.20 -10.28 4.44
N ILE A 51 -28.25 -9.36 4.56
CA ILE A 51 -28.30 -8.22 5.50
C ILE A 51 -29.38 -7.21 5.10
N GLU A 52 -29.53 -6.93 3.80
CA GLU A 52 -30.57 -6.03 3.28
C GLU A 52 -31.97 -6.54 3.62
N LEU A 53 -32.19 -7.86 3.52
CA LEU A 53 -33.48 -8.48 3.88
C LEU A 53 -33.67 -8.61 5.39
N ASN A 54 -32.62 -8.90 6.16
CA ASN A 54 -32.70 -9.03 7.60
C ASN A 54 -31.42 -8.51 8.29
N PRO A 55 -31.41 -7.23 8.70
CA PRO A 55 -30.23 -6.58 9.28
C PRO A 55 -30.05 -6.87 10.78
N THR A 56 -30.86 -7.75 11.37
CA THR A 56 -30.87 -8.00 12.83
C THR A 56 -30.07 -9.23 13.24
N VAL A 57 -29.53 -9.99 12.28
CA VAL A 57 -28.83 -11.26 12.53
C VAL A 57 -27.31 -11.05 12.55
N ALA A 58 -26.71 -11.15 13.74
CA ALA A 58 -25.27 -10.97 13.96
C ALA A 58 -24.38 -11.88 13.07
N VAL A 59 -24.86 -13.09 12.75
CA VAL A 59 -24.11 -14.08 11.94
C VAL A 59 -23.82 -13.57 10.54
N TYR A 60 -24.73 -12.81 9.91
CA TYR A 60 -24.53 -12.34 8.54
C TYR A 60 -23.37 -11.35 8.47
N PHE A 61 -23.34 -10.38 9.38
CA PHE A 61 -22.24 -9.44 9.53
C PHE A 61 -20.94 -10.16 9.90
N GLY A 62 -20.98 -11.13 10.82
CA GLY A 62 -19.81 -11.93 11.19
C GLY A 62 -19.20 -12.72 10.03
N ASN A 63 -20.04 -13.27 9.15
CA ASN A 63 -19.60 -14.02 7.97
C ASN A 63 -19.13 -13.10 6.83
N ARG A 64 -19.78 -11.96 6.62
CA ARG A 64 -19.31 -10.95 5.66
C ARG A 64 -17.99 -10.32 6.11
N SER A 65 -17.82 -10.08 7.41
CA SER A 65 -16.57 -9.61 8.02
C SER A 65 -15.37 -10.52 7.72
N ILE A 66 -15.51 -11.84 7.84
CA ILE A 66 -14.40 -12.75 7.47
C ILE A 66 -14.14 -12.78 5.97
N SER A 67 -15.17 -12.60 5.15
CA SER A 67 -14.99 -12.48 3.69
C SER A 67 -14.21 -11.20 3.35
N TYR A 68 -14.46 -10.10 4.06
CA TYR A 68 -13.66 -8.89 3.97
C TYR A 68 -12.22 -9.05 4.47
N LEU A 69 -11.97 -9.82 5.54
CA LEU A 69 -10.60 -10.15 5.96
C LEU A 69 -9.83 -10.92 4.89
N ARG A 70 -10.50 -11.84 4.18
CA ARG A 70 -9.92 -12.65 3.09
C ARG A 70 -9.62 -11.84 1.84
N THR A 71 -10.32 -10.73 1.64
CA THR A 71 -10.14 -9.78 0.53
C THR A 71 -9.40 -8.51 0.96
N GLU A 72 -8.74 -8.55 2.12
CA GLU A 72 -7.96 -7.43 2.69
C GLU A 72 -8.72 -6.10 2.89
N CYS A 73 -10.05 -6.15 2.91
CA CYS A 73 -10.94 -5.03 3.22
C CYS A 73 -11.09 -4.85 4.74
N PHE A 74 -9.99 -4.61 5.44
CA PHE A 74 -9.92 -4.66 6.91
C PHE A 74 -10.82 -3.64 7.61
N GLY A 75 -11.08 -2.48 7.00
CA GLY A 75 -12.01 -1.47 7.52
C GLY A 75 -13.46 -1.94 7.49
N TYR A 76 -13.87 -2.57 6.40
CA TYR A 76 -15.20 -3.19 6.31
C TYR A 76 -15.33 -4.40 7.23
N ALA A 77 -14.28 -5.22 7.32
CA ALA A 77 -14.23 -6.32 8.28
C ALA A 77 -14.43 -5.83 9.73
N LEU A 78 -13.74 -4.75 10.11
CA LEU A 78 -13.86 -4.12 11.43
C LEU A 78 -15.28 -3.59 11.69
N THR A 79 -15.87 -2.94 10.69
CA THR A 79 -17.22 -2.36 10.77
C THR A 79 -18.26 -3.45 10.97
N ASP A 80 -18.25 -4.48 10.13
CA ASP A 80 -19.20 -5.59 10.21
C ASP A 80 -19.01 -6.41 11.50
N ALA A 81 -17.77 -6.67 11.92
CA ALA A 81 -17.53 -7.38 13.18
C ALA A 81 -18.06 -6.58 14.39
N SER A 82 -17.94 -5.25 14.35
CA SER A 82 -18.49 -4.36 15.37
C SER A 82 -20.03 -4.37 15.37
N ALA A 83 -20.64 -4.36 14.18
CA ALA A 83 -22.10 -4.50 14.03
C ALA A 83 -22.60 -5.84 14.57
N ALA A 84 -21.90 -6.94 14.26
CA ALA A 84 -22.22 -8.28 14.78
C ALA A 84 -22.23 -8.31 16.32
N ILE A 85 -21.22 -7.73 16.96
CA ILE A 85 -21.12 -7.64 18.44
C ILE A 85 -22.20 -6.73 19.03
N LYS A 86 -22.57 -5.65 18.31
CA LYS A 86 -23.65 -4.74 18.73
C LYS A 86 -25.01 -5.46 18.73
N LEU A 87 -25.26 -6.31 17.72
CA LEU A 87 -26.48 -7.12 17.61
C LEU A 87 -26.51 -8.26 18.63
N ASP A 88 -25.40 -8.98 18.82
CA ASP A 88 -25.27 -10.05 19.80
C ASP A 88 -23.92 -9.98 20.54
N ARG A 89 -23.95 -9.52 21.78
CA ARG A 89 -22.76 -9.41 22.65
C ARG A 89 -22.17 -10.77 23.04
N ASN A 90 -22.91 -11.86 22.89
CA ASN A 90 -22.45 -13.23 23.18
C ASN A 90 -21.88 -13.91 21.93
N TYR A 91 -21.95 -13.28 20.76
CA TYR A 91 -21.40 -13.82 19.52
C TYR A 91 -19.86 -13.75 19.51
N VAL A 92 -19.22 -14.77 20.11
CA VAL A 92 -17.75 -14.86 20.28
C VAL A 92 -16.99 -14.71 18.95
N LYS A 93 -17.55 -15.23 17.85
CA LYS A 93 -16.96 -15.09 16.51
C LYS A 93 -16.83 -13.62 16.09
N GLY A 94 -17.74 -12.75 16.51
CA GLY A 94 -17.67 -11.31 16.24
C GLY A 94 -16.42 -10.67 16.84
N TYR A 95 -16.12 -10.94 18.12
CA TYR A 95 -14.89 -10.47 18.77
C TYR A 95 -13.65 -11.02 18.09
N TYR A 96 -13.67 -12.30 17.71
CA TYR A 96 -12.56 -12.91 16.98
C TYR A 96 -12.31 -12.19 15.65
N ARG A 97 -13.35 -11.95 14.84
CA ARG A 97 -13.20 -11.25 13.55
C ARG A 97 -12.75 -9.81 13.74
N ARG A 98 -13.25 -9.12 14.76
CA ARG A 98 -12.85 -7.76 15.09
C ARG A 98 -11.40 -7.68 15.54
N ALA A 99 -10.94 -8.64 16.34
CA ALA A 99 -9.54 -8.76 16.75
C ALA A 99 -8.62 -8.98 15.54
N ALA A 100 -9.01 -9.86 14.60
CA ALA A 100 -8.26 -10.08 13.37
C ALA A 100 -8.21 -8.80 12.51
N ALA A 101 -9.32 -8.09 12.35
CA ALA A 101 -9.33 -6.81 11.64
C ALA A 101 -8.41 -5.77 12.32
N TYR A 102 -8.45 -5.65 13.64
CA TYR A 102 -7.55 -4.78 14.38
C TYR A 102 -6.07 -5.19 14.23
N MET A 103 -5.75 -6.49 14.18
CA MET A 103 -4.39 -6.97 13.91
C MET A 103 -3.91 -6.48 12.55
N SER A 104 -4.70 -6.69 11.49
CA SER A 104 -4.36 -6.25 10.13
C SER A 104 -4.21 -4.74 9.99
N LEU A 105 -4.93 -3.97 10.82
CA LEU A 105 -4.86 -2.52 10.89
C LEU A 105 -3.73 -2.00 11.82
N GLY A 106 -2.90 -2.87 12.41
CA GLY A 106 -1.87 -2.48 13.37
C GLY A 106 -2.39 -2.00 14.73
N LYS A 107 -3.70 -2.12 14.98
CA LYS A 107 -4.38 -1.70 16.21
C LYS A 107 -4.25 -2.80 17.29
N PHE A 108 -3.01 -3.20 17.58
CA PHE A 108 -2.70 -4.38 18.40
C PHE A 108 -3.25 -4.31 19.83
N LYS A 109 -3.36 -3.11 20.41
CA LYS A 109 -3.93 -2.95 21.76
C LYS A 109 -5.42 -3.30 21.77
N GLN A 110 -6.17 -2.81 20.78
CA GLN A 110 -7.58 -3.12 20.62
C GLN A 110 -7.78 -4.61 20.27
N ALA A 111 -6.95 -5.16 19.38
CA ALA A 111 -6.96 -6.59 19.06
C ALA A 111 -6.75 -7.47 20.31
N LEU A 112 -5.81 -7.10 21.17
CA LEU A 112 -5.50 -7.85 22.39
C LEU A 112 -6.70 -7.91 23.36
N MET A 113 -7.48 -6.82 23.47
CA MET A 113 -8.69 -6.78 24.30
C MET A 113 -9.76 -7.76 23.80
N ASP A 114 -9.98 -7.81 22.48
CA ASP A 114 -10.95 -8.71 21.88
C ASP A 114 -10.47 -10.18 21.94
N TYR A 115 -9.20 -10.46 21.66
CA TYR A 115 -8.65 -11.82 21.82
C TYR A 115 -8.72 -12.31 23.26
N LYS A 116 -8.52 -11.43 24.25
CA LYS A 116 -8.70 -11.77 25.67
C LYS A 116 -10.14 -12.22 25.95
N THR A 117 -11.12 -11.54 25.37
CA THR A 117 -12.55 -11.90 25.46
C THR A 117 -12.80 -13.27 24.83
N VAL A 118 -12.24 -13.53 23.65
CA VAL A 118 -12.36 -14.82 22.95
C VAL A 118 -11.75 -15.96 23.77
N VAL A 119 -10.52 -15.81 24.27
CA VAL A 119 -9.84 -16.85 25.05
C VAL A 119 -10.57 -17.13 26.36
N LYS A 120 -11.17 -16.10 26.99
CA LYS A 120 -12.01 -16.28 28.18
C LYS A 120 -13.28 -17.10 27.87
N ALA A 121 -13.91 -16.85 26.73
CA ALA A 121 -15.11 -17.57 26.31
C ALA A 121 -14.82 -18.99 25.77
N ARG A 122 -13.63 -19.20 25.19
CA ARG A 122 -13.20 -20.48 24.59
C ARG A 122 -11.80 -20.87 25.08
N PRO A 123 -11.67 -21.32 26.34
CA PRO A 123 -10.37 -21.60 26.94
C PRO A 123 -9.66 -22.84 26.36
N ASN A 124 -10.31 -23.63 25.52
CA ASN A 124 -9.70 -24.80 24.86
C ASN A 124 -9.39 -24.56 23.37
N ASP A 125 -9.71 -23.38 22.85
CA ASP A 125 -9.42 -23.01 21.47
C ASP A 125 -7.93 -22.65 21.34
N LYS A 126 -7.16 -23.57 20.74
CA LYS A 126 -5.71 -23.44 20.59
C LYS A 126 -5.36 -22.24 19.72
N ASP A 127 -6.06 -22.05 18.60
CA ASP A 127 -5.77 -20.95 17.68
C ASP A 127 -6.06 -19.59 18.34
N ALA A 128 -7.15 -19.47 19.11
CA ALA A 128 -7.43 -18.26 19.87
C ALA A 128 -6.33 -17.92 20.89
N LYS A 129 -5.78 -18.94 21.58
CA LYS A 129 -4.66 -18.76 22.52
C LYS A 129 -3.37 -18.35 21.82
N ASP A 130 -3.06 -18.98 20.69
CA ASP A 130 -1.88 -18.68 19.90
C ASP A 130 -1.97 -17.21 19.42
N ARG A 131 -3.10 -16.80 18.86
CA ARG A 131 -3.35 -15.40 18.42
C ARG A 131 -3.30 -14.39 19.56
N TYR A 132 -3.87 -14.70 20.72
CA TYR A 132 -3.75 -13.84 21.91
C TYR A 132 -2.29 -13.66 22.33
N THR A 133 -1.53 -14.76 22.39
CA THR A 133 -0.13 -14.76 22.81
C THR A 133 0.72 -13.94 21.84
N GLU A 134 0.52 -14.12 20.54
CA GLU A 134 1.26 -13.36 19.52
C GLU A 134 0.87 -11.88 19.49
N CYS A 135 -0.42 -11.57 19.61
CA CYS A 135 -0.87 -10.18 19.76
C CYS A 135 -0.23 -9.51 21.00
N GLN A 136 -0.12 -10.24 22.11
CA GLN A 136 0.55 -9.74 23.31
C GLN A 136 2.05 -9.45 23.08
N LYS A 137 2.76 -10.31 22.33
CA LYS A 137 4.16 -10.06 21.96
C LYS A 137 4.29 -8.78 21.13
N MET A 138 3.40 -8.55 20.17
CA MET A 138 3.39 -7.33 19.35
C MET A 138 3.17 -6.08 20.19
N VAL A 139 2.19 -6.08 21.09
CA VAL A 139 1.95 -4.95 22.00
C VAL A 139 3.18 -4.66 22.86
N LYS A 140 3.83 -5.70 23.39
CA LYS A 140 5.07 -5.56 24.19
C LYS A 140 6.23 -5.02 23.35
N MET A 141 6.42 -5.54 22.15
CA MET A 141 7.47 -5.09 21.22
C MET A 141 7.28 -3.62 20.84
N LEU A 142 6.05 -3.20 20.51
CA LEU A 142 5.76 -1.80 20.21
C LEU A 142 5.93 -0.89 21.42
N ALA A 143 5.52 -1.34 22.61
CA ALA A 143 5.74 -0.59 23.84
C ALA A 143 7.25 -0.44 24.15
N PHE A 144 8.03 -1.49 23.92
CA PHE A 144 9.49 -1.45 24.05
C PHE A 144 10.11 -0.50 23.03
N ASN A 145 9.78 -0.63 21.74
CA ASN A 145 10.27 0.25 20.67
C ASN A 145 9.93 1.72 20.91
N LYS A 146 8.73 2.00 21.44
CA LYS A 146 8.33 3.35 21.85
C LYS A 146 9.05 3.85 23.10
N ALA A 147 9.40 2.97 24.03
CA ALA A 147 10.15 3.35 25.23
C ALA A 147 11.64 3.65 24.92
N ILE A 148 12.20 2.99 23.91
CA ILE A 148 13.58 3.25 23.44
C ILE A 148 13.65 4.29 22.33
N SER A 149 12.52 4.79 21.81
CA SER A 149 12.53 5.88 20.84
C SER A 149 12.90 7.17 21.56
N VAL A 150 14.18 7.52 21.49
CA VAL A 150 14.71 8.84 21.89
C VAL A 150 14.28 9.88 20.86
N ASP A 151 13.85 11.05 21.34
CA ASP A 151 13.45 12.20 20.52
C ASP A 151 14.61 12.71 19.64
N ASP A 152 15.86 12.49 20.05
CA ASP A 152 17.09 12.71 19.27
C ASP A 152 17.68 11.37 18.77
N LYS A 153 16.96 10.68 17.87
CA LYS A 153 17.59 9.57 17.14
C LYS A 153 18.71 10.14 16.27
N LYS A 154 19.97 9.87 16.65
CA LYS A 154 21.11 10.04 15.73
C LYS A 154 20.77 9.35 14.43
N ASN A 155 20.96 10.07 13.34
CA ASN A 155 20.61 9.58 12.04
C ASN A 155 21.53 8.40 11.67
N VAL A 156 20.96 7.27 11.22
CA VAL A 156 21.74 6.08 10.88
C VAL A 156 22.78 6.39 9.81
N ALA A 157 22.46 7.29 8.87
CA ALA A 157 23.40 7.73 7.83
C ALA A 157 24.69 8.32 8.43
N ASP A 158 24.59 9.05 9.55
CA ASP A 158 25.75 9.69 10.20
C ASP A 158 26.69 8.65 10.86
N THR A 159 26.22 7.42 11.05
CA THR A 159 26.99 6.32 11.65
C THR A 159 27.70 5.45 10.62
N ILE A 160 27.41 5.65 9.32
CA ILE A 160 27.99 4.84 8.23
C ILE A 160 29.34 5.41 7.81
N ASN A 161 30.41 4.67 8.06
CA ASN A 161 31.73 4.97 7.49
C ASN A 161 31.98 4.09 6.25
N LEU A 162 31.96 4.69 5.06
CA LEU A 162 32.24 3.99 3.80
C LEU A 162 33.74 3.71 3.57
N GLU A 163 34.63 4.49 4.18
CA GLU A 163 36.08 4.34 4.00
C GLU A 163 36.59 3.05 4.64
N ASP A 164 36.01 2.70 5.79
CA ASP A 164 36.32 1.47 6.53
C ASP A 164 35.76 0.20 5.86
N MET A 165 34.88 0.34 4.87
CA MET A 165 34.34 -0.81 4.16
C MET A 165 35.31 -1.26 3.07
N THR A 166 36.00 -2.37 3.30
CA THR A 166 36.76 -3.08 2.26
C THR A 166 35.81 -3.81 1.31
N ILE A 167 36.24 -3.96 0.06
CA ILE A 167 35.59 -4.81 -0.93
C ILE A 167 36.49 -6.02 -1.08
N GLU A 168 35.93 -7.22 -0.96
CA GLU A 168 36.70 -8.45 -1.09
C GLU A 168 37.18 -8.65 -2.54
N ASP A 169 38.39 -9.21 -2.73
CA ASP A 169 39.00 -9.37 -4.05
C ASP A 169 38.19 -10.31 -4.95
N GLU A 170 37.41 -11.21 -4.36
CA GLU A 170 36.51 -12.13 -5.05
C GLU A 170 35.24 -11.44 -5.58
N TYR A 171 34.97 -10.18 -5.21
CA TYR A 171 33.81 -9.45 -5.70
C TYR A 171 33.98 -9.02 -7.16
N THR A 172 33.30 -9.76 -8.04
CA THR A 172 33.27 -9.55 -9.50
C THR A 172 32.02 -8.81 -9.99
N GLY A 173 31.14 -8.39 -9.07
CA GLY A 173 29.91 -7.69 -9.42
C GLY A 173 30.11 -6.21 -9.79
N PRO A 174 28.99 -5.48 -10.03
CA PRO A 174 29.00 -4.08 -10.44
C PRO A 174 29.74 -3.17 -9.46
N LYS A 175 30.55 -2.24 -10.00
CA LYS A 175 31.35 -1.28 -9.21
C LYS A 175 31.01 0.15 -9.59
N LEU A 176 30.79 1.01 -8.58
CA LEU A 176 30.62 2.45 -8.84
C LEU A 176 31.94 3.04 -9.37
N VAL A 177 31.84 3.93 -10.35
CA VAL A 177 32.99 4.66 -10.92
C VAL A 177 33.09 6.01 -10.22
N ASP A 178 34.22 6.28 -9.58
CA ASP A 178 34.43 7.48 -8.74
C ASP A 178 33.31 7.71 -7.71
N GLY A 179 32.76 6.62 -7.17
CA GLY A 179 31.67 6.64 -6.20
C GLY A 179 30.32 7.11 -6.77
N LYS A 180 30.17 7.15 -8.10
CA LYS A 180 28.94 7.55 -8.81
C LYS A 180 28.33 6.40 -9.59
N VAL A 181 27.01 6.47 -9.75
CA VAL A 181 26.26 5.58 -10.62
C VAL A 181 26.48 6.00 -12.08
N THR A 182 26.80 5.04 -12.94
CA THR A 182 26.95 5.23 -14.39
C THR A 182 25.97 4.33 -15.16
N LEU A 183 25.78 4.59 -16.46
CA LEU A 183 24.96 3.71 -17.30
C LEU A 183 25.55 2.29 -17.40
N GLU A 184 26.87 2.15 -17.42
CA GLU A 184 27.56 0.86 -17.40
C GLU A 184 27.27 0.11 -16.11
N PHE A 185 27.46 0.77 -14.96
CA PHE A 185 27.09 0.19 -13.65
C PHE A 185 25.63 -0.25 -13.61
N MET A 186 24.70 0.55 -14.15
CA MET A 186 23.29 0.18 -14.18
C MET A 186 23.03 -1.06 -15.05
N LYS A 187 23.65 -1.15 -16.24
CA LYS A 187 23.50 -2.33 -17.10
C LYS A 187 24.03 -3.58 -16.42
N ASP A 188 25.20 -3.48 -15.79
CA ASP A 188 25.79 -4.58 -15.05
C ASP A 188 24.93 -4.98 -13.84
N LEU A 189 24.38 -3.99 -13.11
CA LEU A 189 23.50 -4.22 -11.96
C LEU A 189 22.22 -4.95 -12.38
N LEU A 190 21.62 -4.56 -13.50
CA LEU A 190 20.42 -5.20 -14.01
C LEU A 190 20.65 -6.70 -14.29
N GLU A 191 21.78 -7.02 -14.92
CA GLU A 191 22.15 -8.40 -15.23
C GLU A 191 22.61 -9.18 -13.99
N TRP A 192 23.33 -8.52 -13.07
CA TRP A 192 23.76 -9.09 -11.80
C TRP A 192 22.57 -9.58 -10.97
N TYR A 193 21.53 -8.74 -10.86
CA TYR A 193 20.29 -9.08 -10.19
C TYR A 193 19.42 -10.07 -10.97
N ARG A 194 19.43 -10.05 -12.31
CA ARG A 194 18.74 -11.08 -13.12
C ARG A 194 19.25 -12.47 -12.75
N ASN A 195 20.55 -12.57 -12.49
CA ASN A 195 21.25 -13.79 -12.07
C ASN A 195 21.22 -14.05 -10.55
N GLN A 196 20.35 -13.35 -9.80
CA GLN A 196 20.15 -13.50 -8.34
C GLN A 196 21.39 -13.21 -7.49
N ASN A 197 22.37 -12.48 -8.04
CA ASN A 197 23.53 -12.08 -7.29
C ASN A 197 23.24 -10.81 -6.46
N LYS A 198 24.05 -10.55 -5.44
CA LYS A 198 23.86 -9.44 -4.51
C LYS A 198 24.86 -8.31 -4.76
N LEU A 199 24.40 -7.06 -4.82
CA LEU A 199 25.29 -5.88 -4.89
C LEU A 199 26.11 -5.77 -3.60
N HIS A 200 27.41 -5.47 -3.70
CA HIS A 200 28.27 -5.34 -2.52
C HIS A 200 27.77 -4.23 -1.57
N ARG A 201 27.85 -4.46 -0.25
CA ARG A 201 27.28 -3.57 0.78
C ARG A 201 27.81 -2.14 0.71
N LYS A 202 29.09 -1.94 0.36
CA LYS A 202 29.69 -0.60 0.22
C LYS A 202 28.97 0.25 -0.82
N TYR A 203 28.65 -0.35 -1.98
CA TYR A 203 27.93 0.34 -3.04
C TYR A 203 26.45 0.54 -2.69
N ALA A 204 25.83 -0.45 -2.04
CA ALA A 204 24.47 -0.32 -1.52
C ALA A 204 24.34 0.86 -0.53
N TYR A 205 25.21 0.96 0.47
CA TYR A 205 25.24 2.09 1.40
C TYR A 205 25.51 3.42 0.68
N LYS A 206 26.46 3.46 -0.26
CA LYS A 206 26.75 4.68 -1.04
C LYS A 206 25.52 5.18 -1.80
N ILE A 207 24.80 4.27 -2.47
CA ILE A 207 23.54 4.61 -3.18
C ILE A 207 22.50 5.18 -2.20
N LEU A 208 22.32 4.56 -1.03
CA LEU A 208 21.36 5.03 -0.03
C LEU A 208 21.71 6.39 0.56
N LEU A 209 22.99 6.65 0.81
CA LEU A 209 23.45 7.95 1.32
C LEU A 209 23.24 9.05 0.27
N ASP A 210 23.61 8.79 -0.99
CA ASP A 210 23.45 9.76 -2.07
C ASP A 210 21.98 10.06 -2.37
N ILE A 211 21.15 9.02 -2.45
CA ILE A 211 19.74 9.19 -2.81
C ILE A 211 18.97 9.91 -1.70
N LYS A 212 19.33 9.68 -0.43
CA LYS A 212 18.77 10.41 0.70
C LYS A 212 19.04 11.89 0.59
N LEU A 213 20.29 12.29 0.34
CA LEU A 213 20.66 13.70 0.15
C LEU A 213 19.87 14.32 -1.00
N TRP A 214 19.67 13.57 -2.09
CA TRP A 214 18.89 14.04 -3.22
C TRP A 214 17.41 14.26 -2.83
N PHE A 215 16.77 13.29 -2.17
CA PHE A 215 15.38 13.40 -1.74
C PHE A 215 15.16 14.48 -0.68
N MET A 216 16.12 14.70 0.23
CA MET A 216 16.06 15.80 1.22
C MET A 216 15.92 17.17 0.55
N ALA A 217 16.54 17.37 -0.61
CA ALA A 217 16.47 18.62 -1.36
C ALA A 217 15.15 18.81 -2.14
N GLN A 218 14.28 17.81 -2.20
CA GLN A 218 13.03 17.89 -2.95
C GLN A 218 11.87 18.44 -2.12
N PRO A 219 10.90 19.14 -2.75
CA PRO A 219 9.62 19.42 -2.14
C PRO A 219 8.76 18.15 -2.00
N SER A 220 7.72 18.22 -1.17
CA SER A 220 6.78 17.11 -0.97
C SER A 220 5.87 16.87 -2.20
N LEU A 221 5.62 17.92 -2.99
CA LEU A 221 5.04 17.84 -4.33
C LEU A 221 6.06 18.38 -5.34
N VAL A 222 6.47 17.54 -6.29
CA VAL A 222 7.45 17.90 -7.33
C VAL A 222 6.72 18.31 -8.61
N ASP A 223 6.97 19.53 -9.08
CA ASP A 223 6.47 20.01 -10.36
C ASP A 223 7.40 19.56 -11.51
N ILE A 224 6.85 18.90 -12.52
CA ILE A 224 7.60 18.39 -13.68
C ILE A 224 7.10 19.07 -14.96
N THR A 225 8.03 19.66 -15.72
CA THR A 225 7.75 20.16 -17.06
C THR A 225 8.19 19.14 -18.11
N ILE A 226 7.26 18.71 -18.94
CA ILE A 226 7.46 17.76 -20.03
C ILE A 226 7.37 18.54 -21.35
N PRO A 227 8.46 18.65 -22.14
CA PRO A 227 8.43 19.34 -23.42
C PRO A 227 7.46 18.68 -24.42
N GLU A 228 6.92 19.48 -25.35
CA GLU A 228 5.86 19.05 -26.28
C GLU A 228 6.23 17.80 -27.10
N ASP A 229 7.49 17.69 -27.51
CA ASP A 229 8.04 16.60 -28.32
C ASP A 229 8.48 15.37 -27.51
N LYS A 230 8.32 15.39 -26.16
CA LYS A 230 8.80 14.33 -25.29
C LYS A 230 7.68 13.44 -24.78
N LYS A 231 8.04 12.16 -24.64
CA LYS A 231 7.24 11.11 -23.97
C LYS A 231 7.57 11.11 -22.48
N PHE A 232 6.57 10.88 -21.64
CA PHE A 232 6.72 10.63 -20.22
C PHE A 232 5.98 9.37 -19.80
N THR A 233 6.61 8.49 -19.03
CA THR A 233 6.01 7.21 -18.61
C THR A 233 5.65 7.25 -17.13
N ILE A 234 4.46 6.77 -16.75
CA ILE A 234 4.05 6.57 -15.37
C ILE A 234 3.81 5.07 -15.15
N CYS A 235 4.52 4.49 -14.19
CA CYS A 235 4.31 3.14 -13.67
C CYS A 235 3.63 3.23 -12.30
N GLY A 236 2.76 2.26 -12.01
CA GLY A 236 2.20 2.06 -10.69
C GLY A 236 3.07 1.14 -9.83
N ASP A 237 2.41 0.43 -8.92
CA ASP A 237 3.02 -0.50 -7.97
C ASP A 237 3.78 -1.61 -8.70
N ILE A 238 4.95 -1.99 -8.18
CA ILE A 238 5.74 -3.11 -8.71
C ILE A 238 6.03 -4.18 -7.65
N HIS A 239 5.89 -3.86 -6.36
CA HIS A 239 5.92 -4.82 -5.24
C HIS A 239 7.00 -5.90 -5.33
N GLY A 240 8.26 -5.51 -5.53
CA GLY A 240 9.38 -6.45 -5.58
C GLY A 240 9.32 -7.49 -6.70
N GLN A 241 8.56 -7.25 -7.78
CA GLN A 241 8.52 -8.09 -8.98
C GLN A 241 9.61 -7.66 -9.97
N TYR A 242 10.87 -7.94 -9.62
CA TYR A 242 12.06 -7.48 -10.36
C TYR A 242 12.08 -7.90 -11.84
N TYR A 243 11.64 -9.12 -12.15
CA TYR A 243 11.65 -9.64 -13.52
C TYR A 243 10.59 -8.96 -14.41
N ASP A 244 9.49 -8.49 -13.81
CA ASP A 244 8.50 -7.67 -14.50
C ASP A 244 8.99 -6.23 -14.67
N LEU A 245 9.73 -5.68 -13.70
CA LEU A 245 10.41 -4.39 -13.86
C LEU A 245 11.36 -4.41 -15.07
N LEU A 246 12.13 -5.49 -15.25
CA LEU A 246 12.96 -5.68 -16.45
C LEU A 246 12.12 -5.74 -17.73
N ASN A 247 10.92 -6.31 -17.67
CA ASN A 247 10.00 -6.36 -18.81
C ASN A 247 9.49 -4.98 -19.20
N ILE A 248 9.16 -4.13 -18.22
CA ILE A 248 8.79 -2.72 -18.48
C ILE A 248 9.89 -2.03 -19.28
N PHE A 249 11.15 -2.16 -18.85
CA PHE A 249 12.28 -1.56 -19.55
C PHE A 249 12.55 -2.19 -20.92
N LYS A 250 12.25 -3.48 -21.11
CA LYS A 250 12.32 -4.13 -22.41
C LYS A 250 11.25 -3.61 -23.38
N LEU A 251 10.02 -3.43 -22.90
CA LEU A 251 8.87 -3.00 -23.70
C LEU A 251 8.90 -1.51 -24.03
N ASN A 252 9.34 -0.67 -23.08
CA ASN A 252 9.23 0.79 -23.18
C ASN A 252 10.59 1.51 -23.21
N GLY A 253 11.69 0.76 -23.25
CA GLY A 253 13.06 1.25 -23.25
C GLY A 253 13.58 1.60 -21.86
N LEU A 254 14.89 1.57 -21.68
CA LEU A 254 15.52 1.96 -20.41
C LEU A 254 15.27 3.45 -20.09
N PRO A 255 15.27 3.83 -18.80
CA PRO A 255 15.32 5.23 -18.41
C PRO A 255 16.49 5.97 -19.06
N SER A 256 16.22 7.20 -19.53
CA SER A 256 17.23 8.11 -20.06
C SER A 256 16.70 9.54 -20.06
N GLU A 257 17.54 10.51 -20.44
CA GLU A 257 17.14 11.90 -20.66
C GLU A 257 16.02 12.06 -21.72
N THR A 258 15.90 11.09 -22.64
CA THR A 258 14.88 11.09 -23.70
C THR A 258 13.69 10.15 -23.42
N ASN A 259 13.78 9.36 -22.34
CA ASN A 259 12.76 8.39 -21.96
C ASN A 259 12.54 8.45 -20.45
N SER A 260 11.73 9.42 -20.03
CA SER A 260 11.49 9.71 -18.62
C SER A 260 10.45 8.76 -18.01
N TYR A 261 10.62 8.46 -16.72
CA TYR A 261 9.76 7.59 -15.93
C TYR A 261 9.39 8.22 -14.59
N LEU A 262 8.17 7.96 -14.13
CA LEU A 262 7.72 8.12 -12.76
C LEU A 262 7.21 6.77 -12.24
N PHE A 263 7.79 6.25 -11.17
CA PHE A 263 7.25 5.10 -10.44
C PHE A 263 6.45 5.60 -9.24
N ASN A 264 5.16 5.29 -9.21
CA ASN A 264 4.19 5.90 -8.30
C ASN A 264 3.95 5.06 -7.02
N GLY A 265 5.02 4.89 -6.24
CA GLY A 265 4.99 4.19 -4.95
C GLY A 265 4.95 2.66 -5.06
N ASP A 266 5.05 2.02 -3.90
CA ASP A 266 4.90 0.58 -3.71
C ASP A 266 5.88 -0.24 -4.57
N PHE A 267 7.16 0.08 -4.35
CA PHE A 267 8.28 -0.56 -5.04
C PHE A 267 8.62 -1.92 -4.44
N VAL A 268 8.31 -2.08 -3.16
CA VAL A 268 8.75 -3.18 -2.30
C VAL A 268 7.58 -3.88 -1.63
N ASP A 269 7.91 -4.85 -0.78
CA ASP A 269 6.99 -5.76 -0.10
C ASP A 269 6.27 -6.70 -1.06
N ARG A 270 5.71 -7.78 -0.50
CA ARG A 270 4.94 -8.81 -1.21
C ARG A 270 5.80 -9.69 -2.12
N GLY A 271 6.36 -9.14 -3.18
CA GLY A 271 7.36 -9.83 -4.00
C GLY A 271 8.68 -10.00 -3.26
N SER A 272 9.41 -11.06 -3.61
CA SER A 272 10.62 -11.50 -2.91
C SER A 272 11.92 -10.99 -3.56
N PHE A 273 11.81 -10.03 -4.47
CA PHE A 273 12.94 -9.35 -5.12
C PHE A 273 12.86 -7.82 -4.92
N SER A 274 12.41 -7.39 -3.74
CA SER A 274 12.20 -5.98 -3.40
C SER A 274 13.52 -5.22 -3.35
N VAL A 275 14.60 -5.85 -2.86
CA VAL A 275 15.94 -5.27 -2.80
C VAL A 275 16.46 -4.96 -4.21
N GLU A 276 16.28 -5.88 -5.16
CA GLU A 276 16.70 -5.72 -6.54
C GLU A 276 15.92 -4.59 -7.23
N CYS A 277 14.60 -4.55 -7.03
CA CYS A 277 13.75 -3.45 -7.50
C CYS A 277 14.25 -2.10 -6.97
N ILE A 278 14.35 -1.93 -5.65
CA ILE A 278 14.60 -0.60 -5.09
C ILE A 278 16.00 -0.07 -5.43
N PHE A 279 17.04 -0.91 -5.43
CA PHE A 279 18.37 -0.47 -5.84
C PHE A 279 18.44 -0.14 -7.33
N THR A 280 17.65 -0.82 -8.16
CA THR A 280 17.52 -0.48 -9.58
C THR A 280 16.86 0.90 -9.75
N LEU A 281 15.76 1.17 -9.05
CA LEU A 281 15.07 2.45 -9.12
C LEU A 281 15.94 3.60 -8.58
N PHE A 282 16.60 3.41 -7.42
CA PHE A 282 17.52 4.40 -6.86
C PHE A 282 18.74 4.65 -7.75
N GLY A 283 19.27 3.59 -8.37
CA GLY A 283 20.34 3.72 -9.34
C GLY A 283 19.94 4.59 -10.53
N PHE A 284 18.79 4.33 -11.16
CA PHE A 284 18.31 5.19 -12.24
C PHE A 284 17.96 6.60 -11.78
N LYS A 285 17.50 6.77 -10.54
CA LYS A 285 17.27 8.10 -9.96
C LYS A 285 18.55 8.90 -9.81
N LEU A 286 19.63 8.29 -9.35
CA LEU A 286 20.95 8.93 -9.24
C LEU A 286 21.57 9.19 -10.62
N LEU A 287 21.34 8.31 -11.59
CA LEU A 287 21.84 8.46 -12.96
C LEU A 287 21.11 9.55 -13.75
N TYR A 288 19.78 9.63 -13.62
CA TYR A 288 18.93 10.56 -14.35
C TYR A 288 17.99 11.35 -13.43
N PRO A 289 18.53 12.19 -12.52
CA PRO A 289 17.76 12.83 -11.46
C PRO A 289 16.61 13.72 -11.94
N ASN A 290 16.69 14.25 -13.15
CA ASN A 290 15.66 15.11 -13.75
C ASN A 290 14.74 14.38 -14.75
N HIS A 291 14.90 13.06 -14.91
CA HIS A 291 14.13 12.26 -15.87
C HIS A 291 13.62 10.93 -15.30
N PHE A 292 14.07 10.56 -14.10
CA PHE A 292 13.53 9.43 -13.36
C PHE A 292 12.95 9.94 -12.05
N PHE A 293 11.70 9.62 -11.75
CA PHE A 293 10.95 10.17 -10.63
C PHE A 293 10.31 9.05 -9.82
N MET A 294 10.10 9.29 -8.52
CA MET A 294 9.62 8.30 -7.57
C MET A 294 8.71 8.97 -6.56
N SER A 295 7.45 8.54 -6.48
CA SER A 295 6.52 8.94 -5.40
C SER A 295 6.59 7.92 -4.27
N ARG A 296 6.35 8.35 -3.04
CA ARG A 296 6.14 7.45 -1.90
C ARG A 296 4.81 6.72 -2.04
N GLY A 297 4.78 5.41 -1.81
CA GLY A 297 3.57 4.61 -1.59
C GLY A 297 3.36 4.28 -0.12
N ASN A 298 2.28 3.57 0.20
CA ASN A 298 2.04 3.17 1.59
C ASN A 298 3.01 2.07 2.04
N HIS A 299 3.54 1.27 1.11
CA HIS A 299 4.55 0.25 1.40
C HIS A 299 5.96 0.82 1.62
N GLU A 300 6.24 2.09 1.30
CA GLU A 300 7.46 2.77 1.76
C GLU A 300 7.31 3.32 3.20
N SER A 301 6.84 2.46 4.10
CA SER A 301 6.64 2.73 5.53
C SER A 301 7.11 1.56 6.40
N ALA A 302 7.60 1.89 7.60
CA ALA A 302 8.24 0.93 8.49
C ALA A 302 7.30 -0.21 8.91
N MET A 303 6.03 0.11 9.19
CA MET A 303 5.05 -0.89 9.59
C MET A 303 4.76 -1.86 8.44
N MET A 304 4.59 -1.35 7.21
CA MET A 304 4.35 -2.23 6.06
C MET A 304 5.56 -3.11 5.81
N ASN A 305 6.77 -2.55 5.78
CA ASN A 305 8.00 -3.30 5.51
C ASN A 305 8.27 -4.41 6.54
N GLN A 306 8.01 -4.14 7.82
CA GLN A 306 8.16 -5.13 8.90
C GLN A 306 7.18 -6.30 8.77
N MET A 307 6.03 -6.09 8.12
CA MET A 307 4.98 -7.08 8.00
C MET A 307 5.04 -7.84 6.66
N TYR A 308 5.29 -7.12 5.57
CA TYR A 308 5.10 -7.61 4.21
C TYR A 308 6.39 -7.95 3.44
N GLY A 309 7.53 -7.94 4.13
CA GLY A 309 8.71 -8.70 3.72
C GLY A 309 9.95 -7.89 3.42
N PHE A 310 9.86 -6.60 3.10
CA PHE A 310 11.03 -5.81 2.73
C PHE A 310 12.05 -5.69 3.87
N ASP A 311 11.61 -5.43 5.11
CA ASP A 311 12.50 -5.37 6.27
C ASP A 311 13.22 -6.71 6.49
N GLY A 312 12.50 -7.83 6.34
CA GLY A 312 13.06 -9.17 6.42
C GLY A 312 14.04 -9.48 5.29
N GLU A 313 13.73 -9.05 4.07
CA GLU A 313 14.56 -9.25 2.88
C GLU A 313 15.87 -8.48 2.99
N VAL A 314 15.81 -7.20 3.40
CA VAL A 314 17.00 -6.37 3.63
C VAL A 314 17.86 -6.95 4.75
N LYS A 315 17.28 -7.44 5.84
CA LYS A 315 18.02 -8.09 6.93
C LYS A 315 18.68 -9.39 6.49
N ALA A 316 18.00 -10.18 5.65
CA ALA A 316 18.55 -11.43 5.13
C ALA A 316 19.68 -11.20 4.12
N LYS A 317 19.53 -10.21 3.23
CA LYS A 317 20.54 -9.90 2.18
C LYS A 317 21.67 -9.02 2.72
N TYR A 318 21.40 -8.10 3.64
CA TYR A 318 22.35 -7.12 4.17
C TYR A 318 22.41 -7.13 5.71
N SER A 319 21.75 -6.19 6.37
CA SER A 319 21.89 -5.95 7.80
C SER A 319 20.68 -5.20 8.36
N VAL A 320 20.52 -5.23 9.69
CA VAL A 320 19.51 -4.43 10.40
C VAL A 320 19.73 -2.93 10.16
N GLN A 321 20.98 -2.47 10.21
CA GLN A 321 21.34 -1.07 9.98
C GLN A 321 20.96 -0.60 8.57
N MET A 322 21.06 -1.47 7.55
CA MET A 322 20.60 -1.15 6.20
C MET A 322 19.07 -0.96 6.15
N ALA A 323 18.30 -1.81 6.84
CA ALA A 323 16.84 -1.69 6.91
C ALA A 323 16.39 -0.39 7.60
N GLU A 324 17.11 0.01 8.66
CA GLU A 324 16.88 1.29 9.32
C GLU A 324 17.20 2.48 8.39
N LEU A 325 18.32 2.42 7.65
CA LEU A 325 18.67 3.45 6.68
C LEU A 325 17.65 3.58 5.54
N PHE A 326 17.12 2.46 5.02
CA PHE A 326 16.01 2.48 4.05
C PHE A 326 14.79 3.22 4.60
N THR A 327 14.43 2.96 5.87
CA THR A 327 13.29 3.65 6.51
C THR A 327 13.50 5.17 6.54
N GLU A 328 14.72 5.63 6.81
CA GLU A 328 15.05 7.04 6.76
C GLU A 328 15.00 7.62 5.33
N VAL A 329 15.52 6.89 4.34
CA VAL A 329 15.46 7.29 2.92
C VAL A 329 14.01 7.43 2.47
N TYR A 330 13.15 6.46 2.80
CA TYR A 330 11.75 6.45 2.43
C TYR A 330 10.95 7.60 3.04
N ASN A 331 11.34 8.08 4.22
CA ASN A 331 10.72 9.27 4.80
C ASN A 331 10.92 10.53 3.94
N TRP A 332 11.96 10.58 3.11
CA TRP A 332 12.24 11.72 2.25
C TRP A 332 11.64 11.63 0.84
N LEU A 333 11.08 10.48 0.44
CA LEU A 333 10.42 10.33 -0.86
C LEU A 333 9.31 11.38 -1.05
N PRO A 334 9.26 12.10 -2.18
CA PRO A 334 8.14 12.98 -2.51
C PRO A 334 6.79 12.26 -2.44
N LEU A 335 5.74 12.96 -2.04
CA LEU A 335 4.40 12.39 -1.86
C LEU A 335 3.57 12.43 -3.15
N ALA A 336 3.85 13.37 -4.04
CA ALA A 336 3.13 13.54 -5.30
C ALA A 336 3.97 14.26 -6.36
N HIS A 337 3.52 14.19 -7.62
CA HIS A 337 4.13 14.88 -8.75
C HIS A 337 3.05 15.60 -9.58
N CYS A 338 3.30 16.86 -9.96
CA CYS A 338 2.41 17.62 -10.84
C CYS A 338 3.04 17.81 -12.22
N LEU A 339 2.47 17.18 -13.24
CA LEU A 339 2.98 17.17 -14.60
C LEU A 339 2.34 18.29 -15.43
N ASN A 340 3.14 19.19 -16.00
CA ASN A 340 2.72 20.33 -16.82
C ASN A 340 1.60 21.19 -16.19
N ARG A 341 1.48 21.18 -14.85
CA ARG A 341 0.37 21.82 -14.10
C ARG A 341 -1.02 21.35 -14.53
N LYS A 342 -1.11 20.13 -15.10
CA LYS A 342 -2.34 19.54 -15.64
C LYS A 342 -2.69 18.21 -15.01
N VAL A 343 -1.69 17.36 -14.74
CA VAL A 343 -1.91 16.01 -14.21
C VAL A 343 -1.27 15.89 -12.84
N LEU A 344 -2.05 15.53 -11.82
CA LEU A 344 -1.50 15.22 -10.49
C LEU A 344 -1.35 13.70 -10.35
N VAL A 345 -0.18 13.27 -9.88
CA VAL A 345 0.14 11.86 -9.65
C VAL A 345 0.46 11.64 -8.18
N MET A 346 -0.28 10.75 -7.52
CA MET A 346 -0.03 10.30 -6.13
C MET A 346 -0.33 8.81 -6.02
N HIS A 347 0.23 8.11 -5.03
CA HIS A 347 0.02 6.67 -4.92
C HIS A 347 -1.44 6.29 -4.58
N GLY A 348 -1.96 6.80 -3.46
CA GLY A 348 -3.31 6.55 -2.95
C GLY A 348 -4.36 7.40 -3.64
N GLY A 349 -4.70 8.57 -3.11
CA GLY A 349 -5.74 9.39 -3.73
C GLY A 349 -6.02 10.71 -3.04
N LEU A 350 -7.28 11.15 -3.12
CA LEU A 350 -7.73 12.45 -2.64
C LEU A 350 -8.19 12.43 -1.17
N PHE A 351 -8.64 13.58 -0.73
CA PHE A 351 -8.71 13.97 0.66
C PHE A 351 -10.11 13.92 1.25
N SER A 352 -10.18 13.80 2.57
CA SER A 352 -11.43 13.95 3.33
C SER A 352 -11.96 15.39 3.34
N ARG A 353 -11.10 16.37 3.11
CA ARG A 353 -11.42 17.80 2.97
C ARG A 353 -11.64 18.21 1.52
N ASP A 354 -12.51 19.20 1.31
CA ASP A 354 -12.88 19.73 -0.03
C ASP A 354 -12.01 20.89 -0.52
N ASP A 355 -11.30 21.56 0.38
CA ASP A 355 -10.58 22.81 0.12
C ASP A 355 -9.07 22.62 -0.10
N VAL A 356 -8.61 21.37 -0.20
CA VAL A 356 -7.18 21.05 -0.28
C VAL A 356 -6.56 21.57 -1.57
N THR A 357 -5.45 22.29 -1.42
CA THR A 357 -4.70 22.88 -2.53
C THR A 357 -3.36 22.17 -2.79
N LEU A 358 -2.81 22.32 -4.00
CA LEU A 358 -1.44 21.87 -4.32
C LEU A 358 -0.38 22.51 -3.40
N ARG A 359 -0.66 23.71 -2.87
CA ARG A 359 0.21 24.38 -1.90
C ARG A 359 0.29 23.61 -0.58
N GLU A 360 -0.85 23.20 -0.04
CA GLU A 360 -0.88 22.38 1.18
C GLU A 360 -0.11 21.07 1.00
N ILE A 361 -0.18 20.44 -0.19
CA ILE A 361 0.61 19.23 -0.49
C ILE A 361 2.12 19.54 -0.48
N ARG A 362 2.56 20.67 -1.07
CA ARG A 362 3.98 21.08 -1.05
C ARG A 362 4.49 21.33 0.37
N GLU A 363 3.64 21.85 1.25
CA GLU A 363 3.96 22.26 2.62
C GLU A 363 3.94 21.08 3.63
N ILE A 364 3.56 19.86 3.22
CA ILE A 364 3.59 18.69 4.11
C ILE A 364 5.02 18.40 4.58
N ASP A 365 5.24 18.41 5.89
CA ASP A 365 6.46 17.86 6.50
C ASP A 365 6.42 16.32 6.42
N ARG A 366 7.09 15.79 5.40
CA ARG A 366 7.01 14.38 5.02
C ARG A 366 8.05 13.48 5.69
N ASN A 367 9.08 14.03 6.31
CA ASN A 367 10.21 13.26 6.88
C ASN A 367 9.84 12.54 8.19
N ARG A 368 8.87 11.62 8.09
CA ARG A 368 8.27 10.88 9.18
C ARG A 368 7.55 9.66 8.64
N GLN A 369 7.15 8.79 9.54
CA GLN A 369 6.17 7.76 9.21
C GLN A 369 4.81 8.40 8.91
N PRO A 370 4.03 7.85 7.96
CA PRO A 370 2.69 8.33 7.70
C PRO A 370 1.84 8.31 8.99
N PRO A 371 1.14 9.42 9.32
CA PRO A 371 0.17 9.41 10.42
C PRO A 371 -1.04 8.50 10.10
N ASP A 372 -1.88 8.25 11.11
CA ASP A 372 -3.14 7.51 10.97
C ASP A 372 -4.24 8.33 10.24
N GLU A 373 -4.07 9.66 10.13
CA GLU A 373 -5.02 10.60 9.52
C GLU A 373 -4.33 11.81 8.89
N GLY A 374 -5.06 12.60 8.09
CA GLY A 374 -4.60 13.83 7.47
C GLY A 374 -3.98 13.65 6.07
N LEU A 375 -3.52 14.75 5.48
CA LEU A 375 -3.18 14.82 4.05
C LEU A 375 -2.13 13.77 3.61
N MET A 376 -1.07 13.59 4.41
CA MET A 376 -0.03 12.61 4.12
C MET A 376 -0.57 11.18 4.14
N CYS A 377 -1.48 10.86 5.07
CA CYS A 377 -2.12 9.55 5.12
C CYS A 377 -3.00 9.33 3.88
N GLU A 378 -3.85 10.30 3.56
CA GLU A 378 -4.84 10.18 2.48
C GLU A 378 -4.18 10.09 1.09
N LEU A 379 -3.08 10.82 0.86
CA LEU A 379 -2.27 10.70 -0.36
C LEU A 379 -1.73 9.29 -0.60
N LEU A 380 -1.53 8.51 0.46
CA LEU A 380 -0.95 7.17 0.40
C LEU A 380 -1.99 6.06 0.49
N TRP A 381 -3.20 6.31 1.02
CA TRP A 381 -4.16 5.25 1.38
C TRP A 381 -5.57 5.40 0.84
N SER A 382 -5.96 6.59 0.34
CA SER A 382 -7.33 6.81 -0.14
C SER A 382 -7.60 6.08 -1.46
N ASP A 383 -8.84 5.63 -1.65
CA ASP A 383 -9.30 4.95 -2.87
C ASP A 383 -10.47 5.70 -3.53
N PRO A 384 -10.61 5.70 -4.86
CA PRO A 384 -11.82 6.17 -5.51
C PRO A 384 -13.02 5.26 -5.20
N GLN A 385 -14.23 5.82 -5.27
CA GLN A 385 -15.49 5.07 -5.22
C GLN A 385 -16.44 5.54 -6.33
N PRO A 386 -17.29 4.66 -6.90
CA PRO A 386 -18.18 5.05 -8.00
C PRO A 386 -19.28 6.04 -7.57
N GLN A 387 -19.72 5.97 -6.32
CA GLN A 387 -20.78 6.83 -5.78
C GLN A 387 -20.25 8.20 -5.33
N MET A 388 -21.09 9.23 -5.46
CA MET A 388 -20.77 10.60 -5.03
C MET A 388 -20.50 10.69 -3.52
N GLY A 389 -19.77 11.72 -3.11
CA GLY A 389 -19.43 12.01 -1.74
C GLY A 389 -18.21 11.23 -1.25
N ARG A 390 -18.19 10.93 0.05
CA ARG A 390 -17.11 10.21 0.72
C ARG A 390 -17.65 9.07 1.55
N ALA A 391 -16.86 8.02 1.71
CA ALA A 391 -17.15 6.92 2.63
C ALA A 391 -15.91 6.52 3.43
N PRO A 392 -16.07 5.86 4.59
CA PRO A 392 -14.95 5.26 5.29
C PRO A 392 -14.18 4.30 4.38
N SER A 393 -12.85 4.37 4.42
CA SER A 393 -12.00 3.48 3.63
C SER A 393 -12.26 2.00 3.93
N LYS A 394 -12.42 1.20 2.87
CA LYS A 394 -12.45 -0.27 2.96
C LYS A 394 -11.20 -0.84 3.63
N ARG A 395 -10.08 -0.10 3.60
CA ARG A 395 -8.80 -0.45 4.21
C ARG A 395 -8.71 -0.08 5.69
N GLY A 396 -9.66 0.71 6.21
CA GLY A 396 -9.68 1.18 7.60
C GLY A 396 -8.69 2.32 7.91
N VAL A 397 -8.07 2.88 6.87
CA VAL A 397 -7.15 4.03 6.87
C VAL A 397 -7.33 4.80 5.55
N GLY A 398 -7.25 6.13 5.59
CA GLY A 398 -7.64 7.00 4.47
C GLY A 398 -9.16 7.12 4.28
N VAL A 399 -9.59 7.58 3.11
CA VAL A 399 -11.01 7.81 2.77
C VAL A 399 -11.33 7.24 1.39
N GLN A 400 -12.60 6.87 1.17
CA GLN A 400 -13.10 6.68 -0.20
C GLN A 400 -13.68 7.98 -0.73
N PHE A 401 -13.38 8.36 -1.97
CA PHE A 401 -13.83 9.62 -2.57
C PHE A 401 -14.51 9.42 -3.91
N GLY A 402 -15.64 10.10 -4.12
CA GLY A 402 -16.46 10.00 -5.31
C GLY A 402 -16.05 10.92 -6.47
N PRO A 403 -16.76 10.85 -7.60
CA PRO A 403 -16.48 11.68 -8.78
C PRO A 403 -16.60 13.19 -8.52
N ASP A 404 -17.54 13.61 -7.67
CA ASP A 404 -17.73 15.00 -7.23
C ASP A 404 -16.52 15.54 -6.47
N VAL A 405 -15.91 14.72 -5.61
CA VAL A 405 -14.68 15.08 -4.88
C VAL A 405 -13.52 15.30 -5.84
N THR A 406 -13.35 14.38 -6.80
CA THR A 406 -12.32 14.51 -7.85
C THR A 406 -12.54 15.77 -8.67
N GLN A 407 -13.77 15.98 -9.16
CA GLN A 407 -14.10 17.13 -9.98
C GLN A 407 -13.86 18.46 -9.24
N ASN A 408 -14.23 18.53 -7.96
CA ASN A 408 -14.01 19.72 -7.14
C ASN A 408 -12.52 20.00 -6.92
N PHE A 409 -11.73 19.00 -6.55
CA PHE A 409 -10.30 19.15 -6.35
C PHE A 409 -9.57 19.62 -7.62
N LEU A 410 -9.91 19.01 -8.76
CA LEU A 410 -9.34 19.37 -10.06
C LEU A 410 -9.68 20.83 -10.42
N ARG A 411 -10.93 21.25 -10.21
CA ARG A 411 -11.38 22.62 -10.45
C ARG A 411 -10.65 23.64 -9.59
N ILE A 412 -10.51 23.39 -8.28
CA ILE A 412 -9.82 24.30 -7.35
C ILE A 412 -8.35 24.47 -7.74
N ASN A 413 -7.71 23.39 -8.21
CA ASN A 413 -6.29 23.37 -8.51
C ASN A 413 -5.96 23.56 -10.00
N SER A 414 -6.96 23.82 -10.85
CA SER A 414 -6.82 23.98 -12.30
C SER A 414 -6.10 22.81 -12.97
N LEU A 415 -6.50 21.58 -12.61
CA LEU A 415 -5.97 20.33 -13.15
C LEU A 415 -6.96 19.65 -14.10
N ASP A 416 -6.45 18.84 -15.01
CA ASP A 416 -7.23 18.09 -15.99
C ASP A 416 -7.74 16.76 -15.44
N TYR A 417 -6.87 15.99 -14.78
CA TYR A 417 -7.19 14.69 -14.16
C TYR A 417 -6.10 14.26 -13.15
N ILE A 418 -6.36 13.19 -12.39
CA ILE A 418 -5.38 12.55 -11.51
C ILE A 418 -4.99 11.16 -12.01
N VAL A 419 -3.75 10.76 -11.74
CA VAL A 419 -3.27 9.37 -11.89
C VAL A 419 -2.88 8.85 -10.51
N ARG A 420 -3.32 7.64 -10.20
CA ARG A 420 -3.01 6.94 -8.95
C ARG A 420 -2.75 5.46 -9.17
N SER A 421 -2.37 4.74 -8.13
CA SER A 421 -2.01 3.32 -8.22
C SER A 421 -2.74 2.46 -7.18
N HIS A 422 -2.07 1.84 -6.20
CA HIS A 422 -2.61 1.31 -4.92
C HIS A 422 -3.69 0.20 -4.96
N GLU A 423 -4.36 0.00 -6.09
CA GLU A 423 -5.38 -1.02 -6.32
C GLU A 423 -5.03 -1.85 -7.55
N VAL A 424 -4.98 -3.17 -7.36
CA VAL A 424 -4.86 -4.15 -8.45
C VAL A 424 -6.04 -3.99 -9.40
N LYS A 425 -5.75 -3.99 -10.72
CA LYS A 425 -6.76 -3.94 -11.79
C LYS A 425 -6.50 -5.05 -12.80
N ASN A 426 -7.57 -5.67 -13.32
CA ASN A 426 -7.47 -6.84 -14.21
C ASN A 426 -6.60 -6.56 -15.45
N GLU A 427 -6.79 -5.41 -16.11
CA GLU A 427 -5.99 -5.01 -17.28
C GLU A 427 -4.75 -4.18 -16.90
N GLY A 428 -4.42 -4.09 -15.61
CA GLY A 428 -3.36 -3.24 -15.07
C GLY A 428 -3.73 -1.75 -14.97
N TYR A 429 -4.91 -1.34 -15.44
CA TYR A 429 -5.41 0.02 -15.27
C TYR A 429 -6.94 0.08 -15.21
N GLU A 430 -7.47 1.21 -14.76
CA GLU A 430 -8.90 1.54 -14.80
C GLU A 430 -9.10 3.06 -14.94
N VAL A 431 -10.08 3.46 -15.74
CA VAL A 431 -10.46 4.87 -15.91
C VAL A 431 -11.79 5.10 -15.21
N GLY A 432 -11.76 5.84 -14.10
CA GLY A 432 -12.92 6.18 -13.29
C GLY A 432 -13.25 7.67 -13.28
N HIS A 433 -14.37 8.01 -12.63
CA HIS A 433 -14.84 9.38 -12.41
C HIS A 433 -14.89 10.20 -13.71
N ASP A 434 -15.57 9.68 -14.73
CA ASP A 434 -15.72 10.34 -16.04
C ASP A 434 -14.38 10.72 -16.72
N GLY A 435 -13.36 9.85 -16.56
CA GLY A 435 -12.03 10.08 -17.12
C GLY A 435 -11.11 10.94 -16.27
N LYS A 436 -11.53 11.30 -15.06
CA LYS A 436 -10.80 12.23 -14.17
C LYS A 436 -9.95 11.55 -13.10
N CYS A 437 -10.19 10.27 -12.82
CA CYS A 437 -9.39 9.49 -11.88
C CYS A 437 -8.92 8.20 -12.55
N ILE A 438 -7.61 8.08 -12.80
CA ILE A 438 -7.02 6.94 -13.50
C ILE A 438 -6.20 6.13 -12.51
N THR A 439 -6.47 4.83 -12.43
CA THR A 439 -5.67 3.86 -11.67
C THR A 439 -4.72 3.14 -12.62
N VAL A 440 -3.43 3.04 -12.29
CA VAL A 440 -2.41 2.24 -12.99
C VAL A 440 -1.67 1.34 -12.02
N PHE A 441 -1.45 0.07 -12.39
CA PHE A 441 -0.84 -0.95 -11.55
C PHE A 441 0.13 -1.78 -12.39
N SER A 442 1.39 -1.86 -11.97
CA SER A 442 2.51 -2.36 -12.79
C SER A 442 3.05 -3.73 -12.31
N ALA A 443 2.34 -4.42 -11.42
CA ALA A 443 2.66 -5.78 -10.97
C ALA A 443 1.70 -6.80 -11.62
N PRO A 444 2.04 -7.39 -12.79
CA PRO A 444 1.24 -8.44 -13.40
C PRO A 444 1.26 -9.72 -12.55
N ASN A 445 0.20 -10.51 -12.64
CA ASN A 445 -0.03 -11.73 -11.84
C ASN A 445 0.36 -11.53 -10.37
N TYR A 446 -0.18 -10.47 -9.75
CA TYR A 446 0.27 -10.00 -8.46
C TYR A 446 0.30 -11.12 -7.41
N CYS A 447 1.41 -11.22 -6.69
CA CYS A 447 1.67 -12.28 -5.71
C CYS A 447 1.49 -13.70 -6.26
N ASP A 448 1.80 -13.91 -7.54
CA ASP A 448 1.72 -15.18 -8.29
C ASP A 448 0.34 -15.85 -8.29
N THR A 449 -0.71 -15.11 -7.95
CA THR A 449 -2.05 -15.67 -7.68
C THR A 449 -3.20 -14.91 -8.31
N MET A 450 -3.05 -13.60 -8.52
CA MET A 450 -4.18 -12.75 -8.94
C MET A 450 -4.51 -12.86 -10.43
N GLY A 451 -3.57 -13.27 -11.28
CA GLY A 451 -3.78 -13.41 -12.73
C GLY A 451 -4.08 -12.12 -13.49
N ASN A 452 -3.95 -10.95 -12.86
CA ASN A 452 -4.11 -9.65 -13.50
C ASN A 452 -2.96 -9.35 -14.47
N ARG A 453 -3.17 -8.42 -15.40
CA ARG A 453 -2.11 -7.80 -16.19
C ARG A 453 -1.49 -6.64 -15.42
N GLY A 454 -0.27 -6.27 -15.78
CA GLY A 454 0.35 -5.01 -15.39
C GLY A 454 0.14 -3.98 -16.50
N ALA A 455 0.22 -2.70 -16.18
CA ALA A 455 0.23 -1.64 -17.18
C ALA A 455 1.15 -0.48 -16.80
N PHE A 456 1.53 0.31 -17.80
CA PHE A 456 2.10 1.64 -17.61
C PHE A 456 1.39 2.64 -18.53
N ILE A 457 1.41 3.91 -18.15
CA ILE A 457 0.84 5.02 -18.93
C ILE A 457 1.98 5.74 -19.64
N THR A 458 1.78 6.10 -20.91
CA THR A 458 2.62 7.05 -21.62
C THR A 458 1.83 8.32 -21.92
N LEU A 459 2.47 9.47 -21.73
CA LEU A 459 1.94 10.80 -22.01
C LEU A 459 2.83 11.48 -23.05
N SER A 460 2.24 12.28 -23.93
CA SER A 460 2.99 13.28 -24.71
C SER A 460 2.91 14.64 -24.02
N GLY A 461 4.02 15.38 -23.98
CA GLY A 461 4.00 16.74 -23.43
C GLY A 461 3.05 17.69 -24.17
N SER A 462 2.75 17.41 -25.44
CA SER A 462 1.88 18.24 -26.30
C SER A 462 0.40 18.22 -25.87
N ASP A 463 -0.15 17.05 -25.58
CA ASP A 463 -1.58 16.88 -25.28
C ASP A 463 -1.87 16.38 -23.86
N MET A 464 -0.85 15.86 -23.16
CA MET A 464 -0.95 15.22 -21.85
C MET A 464 -2.03 14.13 -21.78
N LYS A 465 -2.36 13.48 -22.90
CA LYS A 465 -3.34 12.40 -22.92
C LYS A 465 -2.72 11.06 -22.47
N PRO A 466 -3.44 10.26 -21.66
CA PRO A 466 -2.98 8.95 -21.21
C PRO A 466 -3.14 7.89 -22.30
N TYR A 467 -2.03 7.23 -22.65
CA TYR A 467 -2.00 6.04 -23.49
C TYR A 467 -1.54 4.84 -22.64
N PHE A 468 -2.36 3.79 -22.59
CA PHE A 468 -2.13 2.63 -21.73
C PHE A 468 -1.46 1.49 -22.50
N THR A 469 -0.44 0.88 -21.90
CA THR A 469 0.17 -0.35 -22.39
C THR A 469 0.10 -1.42 -21.32
N SER A 470 -0.73 -2.44 -21.54
CA SER A 470 -0.84 -3.60 -20.66
C SER A 470 0.13 -4.71 -21.07
N TYR A 471 0.63 -5.48 -20.11
CA TYR A 471 1.57 -6.57 -20.30
C TYR A 471 1.35 -7.68 -19.27
N ASP A 472 1.76 -8.89 -19.63
CA ASP A 472 1.61 -10.08 -18.81
C ASP A 472 2.88 -10.33 -17.97
N ALA A 473 2.76 -11.19 -16.97
CA ALA A 473 3.84 -11.52 -16.06
C ALA A 473 4.96 -12.31 -16.75
N MET A 474 6.18 -12.04 -16.34
CA MET A 474 7.37 -12.76 -16.79
C MET A 474 7.72 -13.92 -15.85
N PRO A 475 8.30 -15.01 -16.37
CA PRO A 475 8.90 -16.03 -15.53
C PRO A 475 10.00 -15.43 -14.62
N HIS A 476 10.03 -15.89 -13.37
CA HIS A 476 11.05 -15.53 -12.38
C HIS A 476 11.56 -16.79 -11.67
N PRO A 477 12.72 -16.72 -10.97
CA PRO A 477 13.20 -17.82 -10.15
C PRO A 477 12.18 -18.27 -9.10
N ASN A 478 12.28 -19.54 -8.69
CA ASN A 478 11.34 -20.16 -7.77
C ASN A 478 11.54 -19.71 -6.31
N VAL A 479 11.29 -18.42 -6.07
CA VAL A 479 11.22 -17.78 -4.75
C VAL A 479 9.81 -17.28 -4.58
N ARG A 480 9.05 -17.93 -3.69
CA ARG A 480 7.63 -17.61 -3.47
C ARG A 480 7.48 -16.17 -2.94
N PRO A 481 6.36 -15.49 -3.23
CA PRO A 481 6.02 -14.22 -2.60
C PRO A 481 6.03 -14.34 -1.07
N MET A 482 6.31 -13.22 -0.39
CA MET A 482 6.25 -13.10 1.06
C MET A 482 7.19 -14.07 1.82
N VAL A 483 8.26 -14.57 1.19
CA VAL A 483 9.19 -15.52 1.86
C VAL A 483 9.93 -14.88 3.04
N TYR A 484 10.14 -13.57 2.98
CA TYR A 484 10.78 -12.77 4.03
C TYR A 484 9.77 -12.04 4.93
N ALA A 485 8.47 -12.21 4.66
CA ALA A 485 7.42 -11.56 5.43
C ALA A 485 7.40 -12.06 6.86
N ASN A 486 6.81 -11.25 7.73
CA ASN A 486 6.75 -11.59 9.12
C ASN A 486 5.95 -12.89 9.31
N ALA A 487 6.49 -13.82 10.10
CA ALA A 487 5.76 -15.02 10.49
C ALA A 487 4.42 -14.69 11.20
N PHE A 488 4.26 -13.46 11.73
CA PHE A 488 2.99 -12.97 12.28
C PHE A 488 1.87 -12.78 11.25
N LEU A 489 2.19 -12.61 9.97
CA LEU A 489 1.19 -12.36 8.94
C LEU A 489 0.14 -13.48 8.88
N LYS A 490 0.54 -14.73 9.12
CA LYS A 490 -0.38 -15.89 9.18
C LYS A 490 -1.45 -15.78 10.28
N PHE A 491 -1.28 -14.87 11.24
CA PHE A 491 -2.22 -14.59 12.32
C PHE A 491 -3.04 -13.32 12.11
N MET A 492 -2.91 -12.63 10.97
CA MET A 492 -3.69 -11.42 10.67
C MET A 492 -5.00 -11.71 9.93
N CYS A 493 -5.09 -12.78 9.13
CA CYS A 493 -6.27 -13.08 8.29
C CYS A 493 -6.83 -14.49 8.48
#